data_AF-A0A257H2H5-F1
#
_entry.id   AF-A0A257H2H5-F1
#
_cell.length_a   1.000
_cell.length_b   1.000
_cell.length_c   1.000
_cell.angle_alpha   90.00
_cell.angle_beta   90.00
_cell.angle_gamma   90.00
#
_symmetry.space_group_name_H-M   'P 1'
#
loop_
_entity.id
_entity.type
_entity.pdbx_description
1 polymer ?
#
loop_
_entity_poly.entity_id
_entity_poly.type
_entity_poly.pdbx_seq_one_letter_code
_entity_poly.pdbx_strand_id
1 'polypeptide(L)'
;MPHASTPSQLPPSTPRKITILGGGIAALTTAFELTSQPGWQNDRDITLYQMGWRLGGKCATARGPNARIEEHGIHGFLGSYYNALPLMRQCYEALGRQPGEPLATFEEAFKPESFVLMWEYIDGKMTRWPFTSPMNALQPGTQESLEKLQSIEHWIASTAQVLDALLDHHSDAVEDMGLVQSIQWKVGRSLVQGVLKMVQTQMAEVDALESALWKALDAAWDWVRDAAEKLVSGNTELRRLFIVAEYLLAIIRGCIKDEVVTKGFDHLDDENFSDWLIRHGASVMVASSPMALNTVNLSYQYPQGDTARTALMGAGCYLHWTLRSFAYMGAFAWLFEAGTGETIIAPLYEVLRKRGVKFEFFHKVESLSLSADKTSVAAVNFGVQAT
;
A
#
# COMPACT_ATOMS: atom_id res chain seq x y z
N MET A 1 36.01 -42.72 39.32
CA MET A 1 35.25 -41.99 38.28
C MET A 1 34.29 -41.04 38.98
N PRO A 2 34.39 -39.73 38.77
CA PRO A 2 33.48 -38.77 39.39
C PRO A 2 32.13 -38.81 38.68
N HIS A 3 31.05 -38.85 39.46
CA HIS A 3 29.68 -38.72 38.98
C HIS A 3 29.49 -37.36 38.31
N ALA A 4 29.09 -37.37 37.04
CA ALA A 4 28.64 -36.17 36.34
C ALA A 4 27.33 -35.68 36.97
N SER A 5 27.39 -34.50 37.58
CA SER A 5 26.22 -33.76 38.07
C SER A 5 25.32 -33.38 36.90
N THR A 6 24.08 -33.83 36.93
CA THR A 6 23.00 -33.41 36.03
C THR A 6 22.80 -31.89 36.16
N PRO A 7 22.61 -31.13 35.07
CA PRO A 7 22.32 -29.71 35.17
C PRO A 7 21.00 -29.50 35.91
N SER A 8 21.00 -28.69 36.96
CA SER A 8 19.78 -28.27 37.64
C SER A 8 18.87 -27.54 36.64
N GLN A 9 17.71 -28.12 36.33
CA GLN A 9 16.62 -27.36 35.71
C GLN A 9 16.27 -26.21 36.65
N LEU A 10 16.51 -24.98 36.21
CA LEU A 10 15.98 -23.80 36.87
C LEU A 10 14.45 -23.96 36.99
N PRO A 11 13.82 -23.61 38.12
CA PRO A 11 12.37 -23.66 38.24
C PRO A 11 11.74 -22.81 37.12
N PRO A 12 10.61 -23.24 36.53
CA PRO A 12 9.96 -22.46 35.47
C PRO A 12 9.65 -21.07 36.03
N SER A 13 10.28 -20.05 35.45
CA SER A 13 10.00 -18.66 35.79
C SER A 13 8.53 -18.37 35.51
N THR A 14 7.85 -17.69 36.42
CA THR A 14 6.47 -17.26 36.18
C THR A 14 6.43 -16.44 34.87
N PRO A 15 5.53 -16.77 33.92
CA PRO A 15 5.44 -16.05 32.65
C PRO A 15 5.24 -14.54 32.88
N ARG A 16 5.87 -13.72 32.04
CA ARG A 16 5.71 -12.27 32.07
C ARG A 16 4.28 -11.92 31.66
N LYS A 17 3.56 -11.22 32.53
CA LYS A 17 2.23 -10.71 32.22
C LYS A 17 2.33 -9.55 31.22
N ILE A 18 1.60 -9.65 30.12
CA ILE A 18 1.49 -8.61 29.09
C ILE A 18 0.04 -8.18 29.00
N THR A 19 -0.22 -6.91 29.30
CA THR A 19 -1.54 -6.29 29.20
C THR A 19 -1.60 -5.42 27.95
N ILE A 20 -2.57 -5.68 27.08
CA ILE A 20 -2.84 -4.89 25.87
C ILE A 20 -4.16 -4.12 26.07
N LEU A 21 -4.13 -2.81 25.87
CA LEU A 21 -5.26 -1.91 26.11
C LEU A 21 -5.92 -1.51 24.79
N GLY A 22 -7.13 -1.99 24.56
CA GLY A 22 -7.90 -1.81 23.33
C GLY A 22 -7.81 -3.01 22.38
N GLY A 23 -8.87 -3.22 21.60
CA GLY A 23 -9.02 -4.34 20.66
C GLY A 23 -9.06 -3.93 19.20
N GLY A 24 -8.39 -2.82 18.84
CA GLY A 24 -8.20 -2.39 17.46
C GLY A 24 -7.14 -3.22 16.72
N ILE A 25 -6.99 -2.99 15.42
CA ILE A 25 -6.04 -3.76 14.59
C ILE A 25 -4.61 -3.75 15.14
N ALA A 26 -4.10 -2.61 15.62
CA ALA A 26 -2.76 -2.52 16.20
C ALA A 26 -2.56 -3.43 17.43
N ALA A 27 -3.59 -3.58 18.26
CA ALA A 27 -3.54 -4.45 19.44
C ALA A 27 -3.59 -5.92 19.04
N LEU A 28 -4.44 -6.27 18.08
CA LEU A 28 -4.57 -7.63 17.58
C LEU A 28 -3.30 -8.08 16.84
N THR A 29 -2.69 -7.21 16.03
CA THR A 29 -1.41 -7.52 15.36
C THR A 29 -0.28 -7.64 16.38
N THR A 30 -0.22 -6.77 17.41
CA THR A 30 0.76 -6.90 18.50
C THR A 30 0.65 -8.26 19.19
N ALA A 31 -0.57 -8.69 19.55
CA ALA A 31 -0.79 -10.00 20.15
C ALA A 31 -0.44 -11.14 19.18
N PHE A 32 -0.74 -10.97 17.89
CA PHE A 32 -0.42 -11.97 16.87
C PHE A 32 1.09 -12.18 16.76
N GLU A 33 1.86 -11.12 16.61
CA GLU A 33 3.32 -11.16 16.54
C GLU A 33 3.94 -11.75 17.82
N LEU A 34 3.46 -11.33 19.00
CA LEU A 34 3.94 -11.88 20.27
C LEU A 34 3.70 -13.39 20.39
N THR A 35 2.60 -13.88 19.85
CA THR A 35 2.20 -15.29 19.90
C THR A 35 2.67 -16.12 18.70
N SER A 36 3.28 -15.48 17.69
CA SER A 36 3.92 -16.17 16.56
C SER A 36 5.35 -16.59 16.89
N GLN A 37 5.95 -16.10 17.98
CA GLN A 37 7.30 -16.50 18.39
C GLN A 37 7.32 -17.93 18.97
N PRO A 38 8.31 -18.78 18.61
CA PRO A 38 8.42 -20.13 19.15
C PRO A 38 8.50 -20.15 20.68
N GLY A 39 7.69 -21.02 21.31
CA GLY A 39 7.71 -21.21 22.77
C GLY A 39 7.21 -20.03 23.60
N TRP A 40 6.52 -19.05 22.99
CA TRP A 40 6.09 -17.83 23.68
C TRP A 40 5.28 -18.09 24.96
N GLN A 41 4.54 -19.20 25.03
CA GLN A 41 3.72 -19.57 26.19
C GLN A 41 4.55 -19.81 27.45
N ASN A 42 5.83 -20.16 27.30
CA ASN A 42 6.73 -20.39 28.44
C ASN A 42 7.06 -19.08 29.16
N ASP A 43 7.04 -17.97 28.44
CA ASP A 43 7.59 -16.70 28.91
C ASP A 43 6.54 -15.58 29.00
N ARG A 44 5.34 -15.76 28.44
CA ARG A 44 4.33 -14.69 28.32
C ARG A 44 2.91 -15.17 28.66
N ASP A 45 2.22 -14.39 29.49
CA ASP A 45 0.77 -14.49 29.74
C ASP A 45 0.09 -13.21 29.23
N ILE A 46 -0.65 -13.31 28.12
CA ILE A 46 -1.14 -12.15 27.37
C ILE A 46 -2.64 -11.98 27.61
N THR A 47 -3.04 -10.78 28.06
CA THR A 47 -4.44 -10.39 28.22
C THR A 47 -4.73 -9.08 27.47
N LEU A 48 -5.76 -9.09 26.64
CA LEU A 48 -6.25 -7.92 25.91
C LEU A 48 -7.56 -7.44 26.53
N TYR A 49 -7.60 -6.17 26.94
CA TYR A 49 -8.77 -5.51 27.50
C TYR A 49 -9.47 -4.65 26.45
N GLN A 50 -10.78 -4.79 26.32
CA GLN A 50 -11.57 -4.04 25.34
C GLN A 50 -12.78 -3.38 26.00
N MET A 51 -13.03 -2.11 25.67
CA MET A 51 -14.08 -1.28 26.30
C MET A 51 -15.50 -1.85 26.16
N GLY A 52 -15.80 -2.56 25.07
CA GLY A 52 -17.12 -3.15 24.82
C GLY A 52 -17.00 -4.53 24.19
N TRP A 53 -18.06 -5.02 23.58
CA TRP A 53 -18.08 -6.37 22.98
C TRP A 53 -17.48 -6.45 21.56
N ARG A 54 -17.22 -5.31 20.91
CA ARG A 54 -16.69 -5.25 19.53
C ARG A 54 -15.18 -5.06 19.51
N LEU A 55 -14.49 -5.94 18.78
CA LEU A 55 -13.09 -5.75 18.35
C LEU A 55 -13.04 -4.99 17.01
N GLY A 56 -11.83 -4.62 16.59
CA GLY A 56 -11.55 -3.97 15.31
C GLY A 56 -11.29 -2.48 15.40
N GLY A 57 -11.81 -1.79 16.43
CA GLY A 57 -11.63 -0.34 16.55
C GLY A 57 -12.25 0.38 15.35
N LYS A 58 -11.43 1.10 14.56
CA LYS A 58 -11.89 1.73 13.31
C LYS A 58 -12.30 0.71 12.23
N CYS A 59 -11.82 -0.52 12.34
CA CYS A 59 -12.18 -1.66 11.50
C CYS A 59 -13.37 -2.47 12.05
N ALA A 60 -14.08 -1.96 13.06
CA ALA A 60 -15.23 -2.67 13.61
C ALA A 60 -16.39 -2.69 12.60
N THR A 61 -16.93 -3.87 12.38
CA THR A 61 -18.04 -4.14 11.45
C THR A 61 -19.25 -4.62 12.24
N ALA A 62 -20.43 -4.23 11.79
CA ALA A 62 -21.72 -4.71 12.29
C ALA A 62 -22.57 -5.29 11.13
N ARG A 63 -23.66 -5.96 11.50
CA ARG A 63 -24.66 -6.48 10.56
C ARG A 63 -26.00 -5.81 10.82
N GLY A 64 -26.50 -5.10 9.81
CA GLY A 64 -27.81 -4.49 9.81
C GLY A 64 -28.91 -5.45 9.33
N PRO A 65 -30.13 -4.94 9.10
CA PRO A 65 -31.22 -5.68 8.47
C PRO A 65 -30.77 -6.36 7.16
N ASN A 66 -31.25 -7.58 6.92
CA ASN A 66 -30.86 -8.42 5.77
C ASN A 66 -29.36 -8.76 5.73
N ALA A 67 -28.69 -8.81 6.88
CA ALA A 67 -27.26 -9.09 7.02
C ALA A 67 -26.34 -8.12 6.25
N ARG A 68 -26.81 -6.90 5.96
CA ARG A 68 -25.99 -5.84 5.34
C ARG A 68 -24.77 -5.55 6.22
N ILE A 69 -23.60 -5.51 5.59
CA ILE A 69 -22.35 -5.07 6.23
C ILE A 69 -22.45 -3.58 6.55
N GLU A 70 -22.21 -3.22 7.80
CA GLU A 70 -22.17 -1.84 8.28
C GLU A 70 -20.78 -1.56 8.89
N GLU A 71 -19.99 -0.74 8.20
CA GLU A 71 -18.64 -0.36 8.63
C GLU A 71 -18.55 1.14 8.84
N HIS A 72 -17.64 1.55 9.73
CA HIS A 72 -17.40 2.97 9.99
C HIS A 72 -16.75 3.69 8.80
N GLY A 73 -16.03 2.97 7.95
CA GLY A 73 -15.37 3.52 6.76
C GLY A 73 -15.13 2.44 5.72
N ILE A 74 -14.83 2.88 4.50
CA ILE A 74 -14.43 1.99 3.41
C ILE A 74 -13.00 1.53 3.71
N HIS A 75 -12.79 0.21 3.80
CA HIS A 75 -11.47 -0.38 3.95
C HIS A 75 -11.12 -1.18 2.70
N GLY A 76 -9.89 -1.01 2.24
CA GLY A 76 -9.30 -1.82 1.18
C GLY A 76 -7.80 -1.86 1.40
N PHE A 77 -7.16 -2.97 1.03
CA PHE A 77 -5.71 -3.07 1.07
C PHE A 77 -5.16 -2.74 -0.31
N LEU A 78 -4.12 -1.91 -0.37
CA LEU A 78 -3.31 -1.83 -1.58
C LEU A 78 -2.31 -2.97 -1.59
N GLY A 79 -1.91 -3.41 -2.78
CA GLY A 79 -0.87 -4.42 -2.91
C GLY A 79 0.50 -3.96 -2.38
N SER A 80 0.64 -2.68 -2.06
CA SER A 80 1.82 -2.08 -1.41
C SER A 80 1.86 -2.23 0.12
N TYR A 81 0.85 -2.90 0.71
CA TYR A 81 0.76 -3.13 2.14
C TYR A 81 1.62 -4.34 2.55
N TYR A 82 2.93 -4.15 2.51
CA TYR A 82 3.97 -5.17 2.75
C TYR A 82 3.95 -5.81 4.15
N ASN A 83 3.23 -5.23 5.11
CA ASN A 83 3.05 -5.83 6.44
C ASN A 83 1.69 -6.52 6.58
N ALA A 84 0.63 -5.85 6.13
CA ALA A 84 -0.73 -6.30 6.39
C ALA A 84 -1.12 -7.53 5.57
N LEU A 85 -0.75 -7.59 4.28
CA LEU A 85 -1.07 -8.73 3.44
C LEU A 85 -0.33 -10.02 3.89
N PRO A 86 1.00 -10.00 4.16
CA PRO A 86 1.68 -11.16 4.76
C PRO A 86 1.09 -11.61 6.09
N LEU A 87 0.83 -10.66 7.01
CA LEU A 87 0.26 -10.98 8.31
C LEU A 87 -1.09 -11.68 8.17
N MET A 88 -1.94 -11.22 7.25
CA MET A 88 -3.22 -11.86 7.01
C MET A 88 -3.06 -13.24 6.37
N ARG A 89 -2.13 -13.44 5.42
CA ARG A 89 -1.84 -14.79 4.89
C ARG A 89 -1.43 -15.75 6.01
N GLN A 90 -0.49 -15.35 6.86
CA GLN A 90 -0.06 -16.14 8.03
C GLN A 90 -1.21 -16.39 9.01
N CYS A 91 -2.11 -15.42 9.19
CA CYS A 91 -3.29 -15.57 10.04
C CYS A 91 -4.23 -16.64 9.50
N TYR A 92 -4.54 -16.65 8.21
CA TYR A 92 -5.39 -17.68 7.59
C TYR A 92 -4.73 -19.06 7.61
N GLU A 93 -3.42 -19.15 7.40
CA GLU A 93 -2.66 -20.40 7.59
C GLU A 93 -2.75 -20.93 9.03
N ALA A 94 -2.56 -20.06 10.02
CA ALA A 94 -2.65 -20.42 11.44
C ALA A 94 -4.07 -20.78 11.89
N LEU A 95 -5.08 -20.21 11.24
CA LEU A 95 -6.48 -20.54 11.48
C LEU A 95 -6.76 -22.00 11.11
N GLY A 96 -6.25 -22.45 9.95
CA GLY A 96 -6.27 -23.85 9.53
C GLY A 96 -7.69 -24.39 9.34
N ARG A 97 -8.59 -23.56 8.78
CA ARG A 97 -9.96 -23.95 8.42
C ARG A 97 -9.94 -25.09 7.40
N GLN A 98 -10.92 -25.98 7.51
CA GLN A 98 -11.08 -27.11 6.60
C GLN A 98 -11.62 -26.63 5.25
N PRO A 99 -11.30 -27.34 4.14
CA PRO A 99 -11.88 -27.04 2.84
C PRO A 99 -13.41 -27.02 2.87
N GLY A 100 -14.01 -25.96 2.34
CA GLY A 100 -15.46 -25.75 2.32
C GLY A 100 -16.01 -24.96 3.50
N GLU A 101 -15.22 -24.69 4.54
CA GLU A 101 -15.58 -23.69 5.55
C GLU A 101 -15.51 -22.28 4.94
N PRO A 102 -16.42 -21.34 5.30
CA PRO A 102 -16.39 -19.99 4.75
C PRO A 102 -15.06 -19.28 5.00
N LEU A 103 -14.48 -18.69 3.95
CA LEU A 103 -13.20 -17.98 4.00
C LEU A 103 -12.12 -18.88 4.62
N ALA A 104 -11.94 -20.10 4.08
CA ALA A 104 -10.99 -21.06 4.62
C ALA A 104 -9.53 -20.63 4.39
N THR A 105 -9.28 -19.94 3.28
CA THR A 105 -7.93 -19.54 2.83
C THR A 105 -7.82 -18.04 2.64
N PHE A 106 -6.58 -17.56 2.52
CA PHE A 106 -6.31 -16.17 2.17
C PHE A 106 -6.93 -15.81 0.80
N GLU A 107 -6.80 -16.67 -0.19
CA GLU A 107 -7.30 -16.48 -1.56
C GLU A 107 -8.83 -16.45 -1.63
N GLU A 108 -9.50 -17.15 -0.72
CA GLU A 108 -10.95 -17.04 -0.56
C GLU A 108 -11.35 -15.70 0.04
N ALA A 109 -10.57 -15.15 0.97
CA ALA A 109 -10.90 -13.95 1.72
C ALA A 109 -10.45 -12.63 1.08
N PHE A 110 -9.34 -12.63 0.34
CA PHE A 110 -8.76 -11.47 -0.31
C PHE A 110 -8.78 -11.66 -1.83
N LYS A 111 -9.49 -10.79 -2.54
CA LYS A 111 -9.63 -10.82 -3.99
C LYS A 111 -8.74 -9.77 -4.64
N PRO A 112 -7.86 -10.16 -5.60
CA PRO A 112 -7.07 -9.18 -6.33
C PRO A 112 -7.98 -8.27 -7.14
N GLU A 113 -7.70 -6.97 -7.12
CA GLU A 113 -8.38 -5.94 -7.90
C GLU A 113 -7.35 -5.03 -8.56
N SER A 114 -7.52 -4.81 -9.85
CA SER A 114 -6.64 -3.93 -10.63
C SER A 114 -7.39 -2.85 -11.39
N PHE A 115 -8.71 -2.89 -11.36
CA PHE A 115 -9.57 -1.88 -11.96
C PHE A 115 -9.84 -0.74 -10.99
N VAL A 116 -9.65 0.48 -11.45
CA VAL A 116 -10.05 1.72 -10.78
C VAL A 116 -10.87 2.55 -11.76
N LEU A 117 -12.03 3.03 -11.30
CA LEU A 117 -12.82 3.99 -12.06
C LEU A 117 -12.50 5.41 -11.58
N MET A 118 -11.75 6.14 -12.39
CA MET A 118 -11.48 7.56 -12.18
C MET A 118 -12.49 8.42 -12.95
N TRP A 119 -12.49 9.71 -12.66
CA TRP A 119 -13.35 10.71 -13.30
C TRP A 119 -12.52 11.91 -13.72
N GLU A 120 -12.66 12.35 -14.96
CA GLU A 120 -12.03 13.57 -15.47
C GLU A 120 -13.09 14.55 -15.97
N TYR A 121 -12.81 15.85 -15.84
CA TYR A 121 -13.69 16.92 -16.26
C TYR A 121 -13.17 17.52 -17.57
N ILE A 122 -13.90 17.32 -18.66
CA ILE A 122 -13.54 17.78 -20.01
C ILE A 122 -14.75 18.50 -20.60
N ASP A 123 -14.53 19.67 -21.19
CA ASP A 123 -15.54 20.45 -21.90
C ASP A 123 -16.86 20.63 -21.12
N GLY A 124 -16.74 20.93 -19.82
CA GLY A 124 -17.90 21.16 -18.97
C GLY A 124 -18.58 19.90 -18.43
N LYS A 125 -18.03 18.70 -18.69
CA LYS A 125 -18.66 17.41 -18.37
C LYS A 125 -17.72 16.46 -17.63
N MET A 126 -18.26 15.79 -16.60
CA MET A 126 -17.61 14.64 -15.97
C MET A 126 -17.67 13.43 -16.90
N THR A 127 -16.51 12.86 -17.22
CA THR A 127 -16.38 11.65 -18.02
C THR A 127 -15.67 10.57 -17.22
N ARG A 128 -16.09 9.33 -17.44
CA ARG A 128 -15.53 8.14 -16.78
C ARG A 128 -14.19 7.80 -17.41
N TRP A 129 -13.18 7.60 -16.59
CA TRP A 129 -11.87 7.10 -16.98
C TRP A 129 -11.65 5.73 -16.31
N PRO A 130 -12.00 4.63 -16.98
CA PRO A 130 -11.62 3.29 -16.53
C PRO A 130 -10.11 3.08 -16.66
N PHE A 131 -9.45 2.64 -15.60
CA PHE A 131 -8.03 2.33 -15.60
C PHE A 131 -7.80 0.96 -14.99
N THR A 132 -7.04 0.11 -15.68
CA THR A 132 -6.66 -1.22 -15.21
C THR A 132 -5.14 -1.25 -15.05
N SER A 133 -4.68 -1.38 -13.81
CA SER A 133 -3.26 -1.60 -13.53
C SER A 133 -2.86 -3.01 -13.99
N PRO A 134 -1.63 -3.22 -14.50
CA PRO A 134 -1.16 -4.56 -14.82
C PRO A 134 -1.06 -5.44 -13.55
N MET A 135 -1.22 -6.75 -13.65
CA MET A 135 -0.89 -7.65 -12.53
C MET A 135 0.57 -8.11 -12.62
N ASN A 136 1.12 -8.63 -11.53
CA ASN A 136 2.44 -9.26 -11.51
C ASN A 136 2.41 -10.61 -10.78
N ALA A 137 3.51 -11.36 -10.86
CA ALA A 137 3.61 -12.70 -10.26
C ALA A 137 3.94 -12.69 -8.76
N LEU A 138 4.10 -11.51 -8.15
CA LEU A 138 4.43 -11.41 -6.73
C LEU A 138 3.24 -11.86 -5.89
N GLN A 139 3.55 -12.55 -4.79
CA GLN A 139 2.55 -13.12 -3.90
C GLN A 139 2.76 -12.55 -2.49
N PRO A 140 1.70 -12.02 -1.84
CA PRO A 140 1.87 -11.50 -0.50
C PRO A 140 2.38 -12.58 0.46
N GLY A 141 3.27 -12.24 1.39
CA GLY A 141 3.78 -13.19 2.38
C GLY A 141 4.91 -14.10 1.92
N THR A 142 5.31 -14.04 0.65
CA THR A 142 6.55 -14.70 0.20
C THR A 142 7.76 -13.79 0.44
N GLN A 143 8.85 -14.35 0.93
CA GLN A 143 10.10 -13.61 1.19
C GLN A 143 10.61 -12.92 -0.08
N GLU A 144 10.55 -13.61 -1.22
CA GLU A 144 10.95 -13.06 -2.53
C GLU A 144 10.17 -11.79 -2.88
N SER A 145 8.86 -11.76 -2.64
CA SER A 145 8.04 -10.58 -2.94
C SER A 145 8.34 -9.41 -2.00
N LEU A 146 8.67 -9.70 -0.74
CA LEU A 146 9.02 -8.67 0.23
C LEU A 146 10.40 -8.07 -0.06
N GLU A 147 11.41 -8.90 -0.35
CA GLU A 147 12.76 -8.43 -0.70
C GLU A 147 12.75 -7.55 -1.94
N LYS A 148 11.93 -7.89 -2.95
CA LYS A 148 11.76 -7.12 -4.18
C LYS A 148 11.15 -5.74 -4.00
N LEU A 149 10.53 -5.43 -2.86
CA LEU A 149 9.73 -4.22 -2.66
C LEU A 149 10.19 -3.39 -1.45
N GLN A 150 11.42 -3.60 -0.97
CA GLN A 150 11.93 -2.98 0.25
C GLN A 150 12.78 -1.73 0.05
N SER A 151 13.14 -1.36 -1.18
CA SER A 151 13.99 -0.19 -1.44
C SER A 151 13.37 0.80 -2.42
N ILE A 152 13.82 2.05 -2.37
CA ILE A 152 13.33 3.14 -3.22
C ILE A 152 13.64 2.83 -4.70
N GLU A 153 14.81 2.27 -4.98
CA GLU A 153 15.24 1.82 -6.31
C GLU A 153 14.25 0.82 -6.90
N HIS A 154 13.81 -0.15 -6.08
CA HIS A 154 12.80 -1.11 -6.50
C HIS A 154 11.46 -0.44 -6.80
N TRP A 155 11.05 0.56 -6.01
CA TRP A 155 9.78 1.24 -6.28
C TRP A 155 9.83 2.08 -7.56
N ILE A 156 10.97 2.71 -7.85
CA ILE A 156 11.19 3.42 -9.13
C ILE A 156 11.20 2.41 -10.29
N ALA A 157 11.87 1.26 -10.14
CA ALA A 157 11.89 0.20 -11.13
C ALA A 157 10.48 -0.40 -11.36
N SER A 158 9.67 -0.61 -10.32
CA SER A 158 8.28 -1.05 -10.44
C SER A 158 7.41 -0.01 -11.15
N THR A 159 7.63 1.29 -10.88
CA THR A 159 6.96 2.38 -11.61
C THR A 159 7.27 2.30 -13.11
N ALA A 160 8.53 2.03 -13.47
CA ALA A 160 8.93 1.81 -14.86
C ALA A 160 8.31 0.54 -15.47
N GLN A 161 8.21 -0.56 -14.71
CA GLN A 161 7.56 -1.80 -15.15
C GLN A 161 6.06 -1.62 -15.42
N VAL A 162 5.36 -0.86 -14.58
CA VAL A 162 3.94 -0.54 -14.80
C VAL A 162 3.75 0.24 -16.09
N LEU A 163 4.60 1.25 -16.35
CA LEU A 163 4.53 2.01 -17.60
C LEU A 163 4.79 1.11 -18.82
N ASP A 164 5.79 0.25 -18.75
CA ASP A 164 6.12 -0.69 -19.83
C ASP A 164 4.94 -1.61 -20.16
N ALA A 165 4.35 -2.22 -19.13
CA ALA A 165 3.19 -3.10 -19.28
C ALA A 165 1.94 -2.37 -19.82
N LEU A 166 1.74 -1.10 -19.45
CA LEU A 166 0.65 -0.27 -20.01
C LEU A 166 0.87 0.02 -21.49
N LEU A 167 2.10 0.35 -21.90
CA LEU A 167 2.44 0.56 -23.31
C LEU A 167 2.30 -0.74 -24.13
N ASP A 168 2.65 -1.88 -23.53
CA ASP A 168 2.47 -3.20 -24.12
C ASP A 168 1.00 -3.54 -24.33
N HIS A 169 0.15 -3.31 -23.31
CA HIS A 169 -1.28 -3.58 -23.40
C HIS A 169 -1.97 -2.78 -24.52
N HIS A 170 -1.47 -1.58 -24.83
CA HIS A 170 -2.00 -0.72 -25.89
C HIS A 170 -1.22 -0.87 -27.20
N SER A 171 -0.51 -1.97 -27.41
CA SER A 171 0.26 -2.21 -28.64
C SER A 171 -0.58 -2.11 -29.91
N ASP A 172 -1.83 -2.56 -29.80
CA ASP A 172 -2.75 -2.74 -30.93
C ASP A 172 -3.71 -1.56 -31.06
N ALA A 173 -3.69 -0.61 -30.11
CA ALA A 173 -4.50 0.62 -30.14
C ALA A 173 -4.16 1.55 -31.33
N VAL A 174 -3.19 1.16 -32.15
CA VAL A 174 -2.70 1.88 -33.34
C VAL A 174 -3.04 1.20 -34.66
N GLU A 175 -3.79 0.08 -34.64
CA GLU A 175 -4.20 -0.62 -35.87
C GLU A 175 -5.10 0.26 -36.75
N ASP A 176 -5.90 1.14 -36.14
CA ASP A 176 -6.76 2.10 -36.84
C ASP A 176 -6.05 3.42 -37.22
N MET A 177 -4.74 3.52 -36.96
CA MET A 177 -3.96 4.71 -37.33
C MET A 177 -3.45 4.65 -38.78
N GLY A 178 -3.18 5.82 -39.35
CA GLY A 178 -2.42 5.91 -40.60
C GLY A 178 -0.99 5.35 -40.46
N LEU A 179 -0.44 4.84 -41.56
CA LEU A 179 0.87 4.16 -41.60
C LEU A 179 2.01 4.95 -40.91
N VAL A 180 2.06 6.26 -41.12
CA VAL A 180 3.09 7.13 -40.54
C VAL A 180 2.95 7.20 -39.02
N GLN A 181 1.72 7.37 -38.53
CA GLN A 181 1.42 7.41 -37.10
C GLN A 181 1.74 6.07 -36.43
N SER A 182 1.40 4.94 -37.06
CA SER A 182 1.72 3.61 -36.53
C SER A 182 3.24 3.37 -36.44
N ILE A 183 4.03 3.85 -37.42
CA ILE A 183 5.50 3.77 -37.37
C ILE A 183 6.05 4.67 -36.26
N GLN A 184 5.59 5.91 -36.16
CA GLN A 184 6.01 6.85 -35.12
C GLN A 184 5.72 6.31 -33.72
N TRP A 185 4.56 5.68 -33.52
CA TRP A 185 4.20 5.01 -32.29
C TRP A 185 5.18 3.88 -31.95
N LYS A 186 5.40 2.94 -32.88
CA LYS A 186 6.27 1.78 -32.65
C LYS A 186 7.69 2.20 -32.29
N VAL A 187 8.27 3.15 -33.03
CA VAL A 187 9.64 3.64 -32.79
C VAL A 187 9.78 4.26 -31.41
N GLY A 188 8.88 5.18 -31.05
CA GLY A 188 9.01 5.86 -29.77
C GLY A 188 8.58 5.02 -28.57
N ARG A 189 7.63 4.09 -28.73
CA ARG A 189 7.42 3.05 -27.72
C ARG A 189 8.71 2.27 -27.48
N SER A 190 9.37 1.75 -28.52
CA SER A 190 10.65 1.03 -28.35
C SER A 190 11.73 1.89 -27.67
N LEU A 191 11.78 3.19 -27.95
CA LEU A 191 12.65 4.13 -27.25
C LEU A 191 12.32 4.16 -25.75
N VAL A 192 11.06 4.44 -25.38
CA VAL A 192 10.61 4.48 -23.99
C VAL A 192 10.91 3.16 -23.29
N GLN A 193 10.58 2.02 -23.88
CA GLN A 193 10.87 0.70 -23.32
C GLN A 193 12.36 0.46 -23.07
N GLY A 194 13.22 0.94 -23.97
CA GLY A 194 14.68 0.91 -23.78
C GLY A 194 15.11 1.68 -22.53
N VAL A 195 14.53 2.86 -22.30
CA VAL A 195 14.79 3.66 -21.09
C VAL A 195 14.26 2.98 -19.84
N LEU A 196 13.03 2.47 -19.88
CA LEU A 196 12.42 1.78 -18.74
C LEU A 196 13.23 0.54 -18.34
N LYS A 197 13.72 -0.22 -19.32
CA LYS A 197 14.63 -1.34 -19.06
C LYS A 197 15.94 -0.89 -18.44
N MET A 198 16.50 0.24 -18.88
CA MET A 198 17.70 0.83 -18.28
C MET A 198 17.44 1.19 -16.81
N VAL A 199 16.34 1.88 -16.51
CA VAL A 199 15.90 2.17 -15.12
C VAL A 199 15.75 0.88 -14.32
N GLN A 200 15.06 -0.13 -14.85
CA GLN A 200 14.83 -1.40 -14.14
C GLN A 200 16.12 -2.16 -13.81
N THR A 201 17.15 -2.06 -14.65
CA THR A 201 18.39 -2.84 -14.53
C THR A 201 19.54 -2.10 -13.86
N GLN A 202 19.53 -0.77 -13.89
CA GLN A 202 20.67 0.07 -13.50
C GLN A 202 20.35 1.03 -12.36
N MET A 203 19.12 1.04 -11.80
CA MET A 203 18.78 1.89 -10.65
C MET A 203 19.58 1.61 -9.37
N ALA A 204 20.29 0.48 -9.28
CA ALA A 204 21.21 0.22 -8.18
C ALA A 204 22.63 0.81 -8.40
N GLU A 205 22.93 1.32 -9.59
CA GLU A 205 24.27 1.79 -10.02
C GLU A 205 24.22 3.22 -10.62
N VAL A 206 23.25 4.04 -10.17
CA VAL A 206 22.90 5.35 -10.78
C VAL A 206 24.09 6.28 -10.96
N ASP A 207 25.05 6.26 -10.03
CA ASP A 207 26.23 7.16 -10.05
C ASP A 207 27.17 6.92 -11.25
N ALA A 208 27.16 5.73 -11.87
CA ALA A 208 28.09 5.39 -12.95
C ALA A 208 27.55 5.70 -14.36
N LEU A 209 26.25 5.94 -14.51
CA LEU A 209 25.55 5.96 -15.81
C LEU A 209 24.76 7.26 -16.08
N GLU A 210 24.94 8.26 -15.23
CA GLU A 210 24.13 9.47 -15.16
C GLU A 210 23.91 10.12 -16.54
N SER A 211 24.97 10.37 -17.32
CA SER A 211 24.86 11.10 -18.59
C SER A 211 24.15 10.35 -19.73
N ALA A 212 24.25 9.02 -19.77
CA ALA A 212 23.62 8.21 -20.81
C ALA A 212 22.13 7.98 -20.49
N LEU A 213 21.83 7.72 -19.22
CA LEU A 213 20.47 7.60 -18.72
C LEU A 213 19.69 8.91 -18.90
N TRP A 214 20.28 10.06 -18.58
CA TRP A 214 19.63 11.36 -18.78
C TRP A 214 19.31 11.63 -20.25
N LYS A 215 20.25 11.40 -21.17
CA LYS A 215 19.99 11.54 -22.62
C LYS A 215 18.87 10.64 -23.10
N ALA A 216 18.82 9.41 -22.60
CA ALA A 216 17.77 8.46 -22.91
C ALA A 216 16.41 8.92 -22.37
N LEU A 217 16.35 9.34 -21.10
CA LEU A 217 15.15 9.90 -20.48
C LEU A 217 14.65 11.15 -21.22
N ASP A 218 15.54 12.06 -21.61
CA ASP A 218 15.17 13.25 -22.38
C ASP A 218 14.58 12.88 -23.75
N ALA A 219 15.20 11.93 -24.46
CA ALA A 219 14.68 11.48 -25.75
C ALA A 219 13.30 10.79 -25.62
N ALA A 220 13.12 9.96 -24.59
CA ALA A 220 11.83 9.33 -24.28
C ALA A 220 10.77 10.38 -23.91
N TRP A 221 11.15 11.37 -23.12
CA TRP A 221 10.29 12.47 -22.70
C TRP A 221 9.83 13.33 -23.88
N ASP A 222 10.77 13.75 -24.71
CA ASP A 222 10.49 14.56 -25.91
C ASP A 222 9.55 13.81 -26.85
N TRP A 223 9.77 12.50 -27.03
CA TRP A 223 8.85 11.69 -27.81
C TRP A 223 7.45 11.63 -27.20
N VAL A 224 7.31 11.37 -25.89
CA VAL A 224 5.99 11.31 -25.22
C VAL A 224 5.23 12.61 -25.42
N ARG A 225 5.90 13.76 -25.29
CA ARG A 225 5.27 15.08 -25.49
C ARG A 225 4.89 15.34 -26.94
N ASP A 226 5.80 15.11 -27.88
CA ASP A 226 5.54 15.29 -29.32
C ASP A 226 4.42 14.38 -29.82
N ALA A 227 4.40 13.13 -29.33
CA ALA A 227 3.39 12.15 -29.66
C ALA A 227 2.04 12.48 -29.02
N ALA A 228 2.03 13.00 -27.78
CA ALA A 228 0.83 13.48 -27.13
C ALA A 228 0.16 14.63 -27.91
N GLU A 229 0.92 15.49 -28.59
CA GLU A 229 0.34 16.55 -29.43
C GLU A 229 -0.19 16.03 -30.78
N LYS A 230 0.51 15.06 -31.40
CA LYS A 230 0.26 14.64 -32.79
C LYS A 230 -0.65 13.41 -32.93
N LEU A 231 -0.58 12.46 -31.99
CA LEU A 231 -1.25 11.15 -32.07
C LEU A 231 -2.57 11.08 -31.29
N VAL A 232 -2.84 12.08 -30.44
CA VAL A 232 -3.95 12.04 -29.48
C VAL A 232 -5.23 12.71 -29.98
N SER A 233 -5.14 13.60 -30.97
CA SER A 233 -6.31 14.34 -31.47
C SER A 233 -7.40 13.38 -31.95
N GLY A 234 -8.52 13.33 -31.23
CA GLY A 234 -9.66 12.46 -31.52
C GLY A 234 -9.60 11.04 -30.94
N ASN A 235 -8.54 10.66 -30.23
CA ASN A 235 -8.41 9.34 -29.59
C ASN A 235 -8.26 9.48 -28.07
N THR A 236 -9.36 9.23 -27.35
CA THR A 236 -9.42 9.38 -25.89
C THR A 236 -8.54 8.38 -25.15
N GLU A 237 -8.44 7.14 -25.63
CA GLU A 237 -7.66 6.09 -24.96
C GLU A 237 -6.15 6.39 -25.05
N LEU A 238 -5.68 6.84 -26.22
CA LEU A 238 -4.29 7.27 -26.35
C LEU A 238 -4.00 8.53 -25.55
N ARG A 239 -4.92 9.50 -25.49
CA ARG A 239 -4.77 10.68 -24.62
C ARG A 239 -4.47 10.25 -23.19
N ARG A 240 -5.28 9.34 -22.67
CA ARG A 240 -5.19 8.83 -21.30
C ARG A 240 -3.88 8.07 -21.09
N LEU A 241 -3.49 7.24 -22.04
CA LEU A 241 -2.20 6.55 -22.00
C LEU A 241 -1.02 7.51 -21.96
N PHE A 242 -1.03 8.57 -22.79
CA PHE A 242 0.03 9.58 -22.79
C PHE A 242 0.04 10.42 -21.50
N ILE A 243 -1.12 10.74 -20.92
CA ILE A 243 -1.18 11.38 -19.59
C ILE A 243 -0.52 10.49 -18.54
N VAL A 244 -0.82 9.19 -18.54
CA VAL A 244 -0.20 8.23 -17.60
C VAL A 244 1.30 8.09 -17.88
N ALA A 245 1.72 8.02 -19.14
CA ALA A 245 3.13 7.92 -19.51
C ALA A 245 3.93 9.15 -19.07
N GLU A 246 3.42 10.34 -19.34
CA GLU A 246 4.03 11.60 -18.93
C GLU A 246 4.08 11.70 -17.39
N TYR A 247 3.01 11.31 -16.69
CA TYR A 247 2.97 11.27 -15.22
C TYR A 247 4.05 10.37 -14.62
N LEU A 248 4.14 9.11 -15.08
CA LEU A 248 5.10 8.14 -14.56
C LEU A 248 6.54 8.49 -14.93
N LEU A 249 6.79 9.03 -16.14
CA LEU A 249 8.11 9.51 -16.52
C LEU A 249 8.53 10.74 -15.71
N ALA A 250 7.60 11.67 -15.41
CA ALA A 250 7.91 12.85 -14.59
C ALA A 250 8.31 12.42 -13.18
N ILE A 251 7.62 11.43 -12.61
CA ILE A 251 7.96 10.81 -11.33
C ILE A 251 9.36 10.19 -11.39
N ILE A 252 9.66 9.37 -12.39
CA ILE A 252 10.98 8.70 -12.52
C ILE A 252 12.09 9.75 -12.67
N ARG A 253 11.91 10.74 -13.56
CA ARG A 253 12.90 11.83 -13.76
C ARG A 253 13.09 12.63 -12.49
N GLY A 254 12.02 13.00 -11.80
CA GLY A 254 12.09 13.76 -10.55
C GLY A 254 12.79 13.00 -9.44
N CYS A 255 12.54 11.68 -9.32
CA CYS A 255 13.24 10.84 -8.33
C CYS A 255 14.76 10.82 -8.56
N ILE A 256 15.19 10.74 -9.82
CA ILE A 256 16.62 10.76 -10.17
C ILE A 256 17.19 12.17 -9.98
N LYS A 257 16.47 13.21 -10.44
CA LYS A 257 16.93 14.61 -10.40
C LYS A 257 17.13 15.14 -9.00
N ASP A 258 16.19 14.82 -8.10
CA ASP A 258 16.21 15.26 -6.71
C ASP A 258 16.90 14.21 -5.80
N GLU A 259 17.55 13.19 -6.37
CA GLU A 259 18.34 12.17 -5.65
C GLU A 259 17.55 11.47 -4.53
N VAL A 260 16.28 11.12 -4.79
CA VAL A 260 15.35 10.57 -3.78
C VAL A 260 15.85 9.27 -3.17
N VAL A 261 16.61 8.47 -3.92
CA VAL A 261 17.22 7.22 -3.43
C VAL A 261 18.17 7.48 -2.26
N THR A 262 19.01 8.51 -2.35
CA THR A 262 20.05 8.80 -1.35
C THR A 262 19.57 9.78 -0.28
N LYS A 263 18.73 10.75 -0.65
CA LYS A 263 18.23 11.81 0.25
C LYS A 263 16.90 11.48 0.93
N GLY A 264 16.19 10.46 0.47
CA GLY A 264 14.83 10.15 0.91
C GLY A 264 13.80 11.20 0.46
N PHE A 265 12.60 11.12 1.00
CA PHE A 265 11.44 11.91 0.54
C PHE A 265 11.26 13.24 1.29
N ASP A 266 11.61 13.29 2.58
CA ASP A 266 11.21 14.37 3.49
C ASP A 266 11.67 15.76 3.02
N HIS A 267 12.83 15.85 2.35
CA HIS A 267 13.36 17.11 1.84
C HIS A 267 12.52 17.75 0.71
N LEU A 268 11.55 17.01 0.16
CA LEU A 268 10.63 17.47 -0.88
C LEU A 268 9.34 18.07 -0.30
N ASP A 269 9.05 17.89 0.99
CA ASP A 269 7.74 18.24 1.57
C ASP A 269 7.47 19.74 1.72
N ASP A 270 8.49 20.59 1.53
CA ASP A 270 8.32 22.05 1.45
C ASP A 270 7.67 22.50 0.12
N GLU A 271 7.52 21.59 -0.84
CA GLU A 271 6.87 21.83 -2.14
C GLU A 271 5.55 21.05 -2.23
N ASN A 272 4.56 21.64 -2.90
CA ASN A 272 3.32 20.93 -3.22
C ASN A 272 3.56 19.92 -4.36
N PHE A 273 2.95 18.73 -4.29
CA PHE A 273 3.19 17.65 -5.26
C PHE A 273 2.91 18.07 -6.73
N SER A 274 1.86 18.85 -6.99
CA SER A 274 1.58 19.31 -8.36
C SER A 274 2.68 20.22 -8.90
N ASP A 275 3.26 21.05 -8.04
CA ASP A 275 4.32 22.00 -8.42
C ASP A 275 5.62 21.24 -8.66
N TRP A 276 5.92 20.24 -7.81
CA TRP A 276 7.02 19.30 -8.00
C TRP A 276 6.93 18.57 -9.34
N LEU A 277 5.73 18.05 -9.70
CA LEU A 277 5.51 17.41 -11.01
C LEU A 277 5.80 18.36 -12.17
N ILE A 278 5.27 19.59 -12.11
CA ILE A 278 5.46 20.59 -13.17
C ILE A 278 6.94 20.99 -13.29
N ARG A 279 7.64 21.15 -12.16
CA ARG A 279 9.08 21.43 -12.11
C ARG A 279 9.90 20.33 -12.77
N HIS A 280 9.45 19.07 -12.70
CA HIS A 280 10.06 17.92 -13.38
C HIS A 280 9.50 17.66 -14.78
N GLY A 281 8.77 18.63 -15.33
CA GLY A 281 8.40 18.72 -16.74
C GLY A 281 6.95 18.40 -17.04
N ALA A 282 6.18 17.85 -16.09
CA ALA A 282 4.79 17.46 -16.34
C ALA A 282 3.95 18.64 -16.81
N SER A 283 3.14 18.41 -17.85
CA SER A 283 2.18 19.38 -18.35
C SER A 283 1.10 19.69 -17.34
N VAL A 284 0.47 20.86 -17.49
CA VAL A 284 -0.71 21.23 -16.69
C VAL A 284 -1.81 20.18 -16.82
N MET A 285 -1.97 19.59 -18.01
CA MET A 285 -2.94 18.50 -18.25
C MET A 285 -2.67 17.31 -17.31
N VAL A 286 -1.41 16.90 -17.14
CA VAL A 286 -1.01 15.83 -16.21
C VAL A 286 -1.22 16.26 -14.77
N ALA A 287 -0.78 17.45 -14.38
CA ALA A 287 -0.90 17.96 -13.01
C ALA A 287 -2.37 18.11 -12.56
N SER A 288 -3.28 18.38 -13.50
CA SER A 288 -4.73 18.42 -13.26
C SER A 288 -5.46 17.09 -13.53
N SER A 289 -4.74 16.05 -13.93
CA SER A 289 -5.36 14.76 -14.27
C SER A 289 -5.83 14.01 -13.02
N PRO A 290 -6.77 13.06 -13.17
CA PRO A 290 -7.18 12.21 -12.05
C PRO A 290 -6.02 11.43 -11.43
N MET A 291 -4.97 11.11 -12.21
CA MET A 291 -3.76 10.44 -11.70
C MET A 291 -3.03 11.29 -10.64
N ALA A 292 -2.80 12.57 -10.94
CA ALA A 292 -2.09 13.50 -10.06
C ALA A 292 -2.96 14.01 -8.91
N LEU A 293 -4.29 14.03 -9.07
CA LEU A 293 -5.22 14.53 -8.05
C LEU A 293 -5.76 13.45 -7.12
N ASN A 294 -5.56 12.16 -7.43
CA ASN A 294 -6.21 11.07 -6.70
C ASN A 294 -5.93 11.11 -5.19
N THR A 295 -4.66 11.16 -4.77
CA THR A 295 -4.30 11.05 -3.34
C THR A 295 -4.72 12.29 -2.55
N VAL A 296 -4.59 13.49 -3.13
CA VAL A 296 -5.04 14.72 -2.48
C VAL A 296 -6.56 14.74 -2.29
N ASN A 297 -7.31 14.21 -3.27
CA ASN A 297 -8.77 14.08 -3.19
C ASN A 297 -9.20 13.05 -2.15
N LEU A 298 -8.56 11.86 -2.14
CA LEU A 298 -8.82 10.82 -1.15
C LEU A 298 -8.53 11.28 0.29
N SER A 299 -7.55 12.16 0.44
CA SER A 299 -7.10 12.67 1.74
C SER A 299 -7.77 13.99 2.14
N TYR A 300 -8.70 14.51 1.32
CA TYR A 300 -9.39 15.79 1.53
C TYR A 300 -8.43 16.97 1.79
N GLN A 301 -7.30 17.01 1.08
CA GLN A 301 -6.21 17.97 1.30
C GLN A 301 -6.48 19.34 0.66
N TYR A 302 -7.62 19.93 1.01
CA TYR A 302 -8.06 21.24 0.56
C TYR A 302 -7.82 22.27 1.66
N PRO A 303 -7.19 23.43 1.38
CA PRO A 303 -7.00 24.48 2.37
C PRO A 303 -8.32 24.87 3.04
N GLN A 304 -8.39 24.69 4.37
CA GLN A 304 -9.61 24.94 5.16
C GLN A 304 -10.86 24.15 4.71
N GLY A 305 -10.69 23.07 3.96
CA GLY A 305 -11.78 22.31 3.36
C GLY A 305 -12.46 23.00 2.17
N ASP A 306 -11.90 24.08 1.64
CA ASP A 306 -12.44 24.81 0.48
C ASP A 306 -12.03 24.14 -0.83
N THR A 307 -12.97 23.41 -1.43
CA THR A 307 -12.77 22.69 -2.71
C THR A 307 -12.69 23.62 -3.93
N ALA A 308 -12.91 24.92 -3.77
CA ALA A 308 -12.64 25.91 -4.82
C ALA A 308 -11.17 26.35 -4.87
N ARG A 309 -10.33 25.89 -3.91
CA ARG A 309 -8.89 26.14 -3.88
C ARG A 309 -8.11 24.93 -4.37
N THR A 310 -6.90 25.19 -4.85
CA THR A 310 -5.94 24.14 -5.20
C THR A 310 -5.67 23.27 -3.98
N ALA A 311 -5.77 21.96 -4.14
CA ALA A 311 -5.40 21.00 -3.11
C ALA A 311 -3.89 21.04 -2.86
N LEU A 312 -3.47 20.90 -1.59
CA LEU A 312 -2.07 21.02 -1.17
C LEU A 312 -1.64 19.76 -0.41
N MET A 313 -0.60 19.08 -0.89
CA MET A 313 0.02 17.96 -0.21
C MET A 313 1.53 17.96 -0.47
N GLY A 314 2.32 17.77 0.58
CA GLY A 314 3.78 17.71 0.49
C GLY A 314 4.23 16.70 -0.56
N ALA A 315 5.15 17.13 -1.43
CA ALA A 315 5.59 16.34 -2.58
C ALA A 315 6.26 15.03 -2.15
N GLY A 316 7.04 15.05 -1.07
CA GLY A 316 7.71 13.86 -0.53
C GLY A 316 6.69 12.79 -0.08
N CYS A 317 5.72 13.18 0.73
CA CYS A 317 4.67 12.30 1.22
C CYS A 317 3.83 11.70 0.07
N TYR A 318 3.41 12.53 -0.90
CA TYR A 318 2.64 12.07 -2.05
C TYR A 318 3.47 11.13 -2.93
N LEU A 319 4.73 11.49 -3.22
CA LEU A 319 5.63 10.70 -4.05
C LEU A 319 5.91 9.33 -3.42
N HIS A 320 6.21 9.30 -2.12
CA HIS A 320 6.42 8.07 -1.37
C HIS A 320 5.21 7.13 -1.47
N TRP A 321 4.00 7.65 -1.26
CA TRP A 321 2.76 6.89 -1.42
C TRP A 321 2.57 6.37 -2.85
N THR A 322 2.85 7.20 -3.84
CA THR A 322 2.65 6.89 -5.26
C THR A 322 3.60 5.80 -5.75
N LEU A 323 4.90 5.92 -5.47
CA LEU A 323 5.90 4.92 -5.84
C LEU A 323 5.55 3.55 -5.26
N ARG A 324 5.18 3.51 -3.97
CA ARG A 324 4.73 2.28 -3.32
C ARG A 324 3.47 1.71 -3.96
N SER A 325 2.52 2.57 -4.37
CA SER A 325 1.28 2.15 -5.02
C SER A 325 1.49 1.52 -6.41
N PHE A 326 2.65 1.74 -7.06
CA PHE A 326 3.07 1.01 -8.27
C PHE A 326 3.98 -0.18 -7.97
N ALA A 327 4.55 -0.25 -6.77
CA ALA A 327 5.34 -1.36 -6.27
C ALA A 327 4.47 -2.34 -5.46
N TYR A 328 3.43 -2.89 -6.09
CA TYR A 328 2.45 -3.77 -5.44
C TYR A 328 2.76 -5.27 -5.58
N MET A 329 2.29 -6.06 -4.62
CA MET A 329 2.32 -7.52 -4.66
C MET A 329 1.07 -8.08 -5.36
N GLY A 330 1.24 -8.60 -6.57
CA GLY A 330 0.22 -9.32 -7.33
C GLY A 330 -0.75 -8.40 -8.08
N ALA A 331 -1.51 -7.59 -7.33
CA ALA A 331 -2.53 -6.68 -7.83
C ALA A 331 -2.44 -5.30 -7.17
N PHE A 332 -2.98 -4.27 -7.83
CA PHE A 332 -2.99 -2.90 -7.32
C PHE A 332 -3.69 -2.79 -5.95
N ALA A 333 -4.84 -3.46 -5.82
CA ALA A 333 -5.62 -3.56 -4.60
C ALA A 333 -6.03 -5.00 -4.30
N TRP A 334 -6.44 -5.23 -3.05
CA TRP A 334 -6.96 -6.47 -2.54
C TRP A 334 -8.27 -6.17 -1.80
N LEU A 335 -9.38 -6.57 -2.42
CA LEU A 335 -10.72 -6.43 -1.89
C LEU A 335 -11.03 -7.57 -0.92
N PHE A 336 -12.01 -7.35 -0.05
CA PHE A 336 -12.45 -8.35 0.91
C PHE A 336 -13.68 -9.06 0.35
N GLU A 337 -13.67 -10.40 0.36
CA GLU A 337 -14.83 -11.22 -0.03
C GLU A 337 -16.02 -10.98 0.92
N ALA A 338 -15.74 -10.57 2.16
CA ALA A 338 -16.73 -10.18 3.16
C ALA A 338 -16.43 -8.76 3.70
N GLY A 339 -16.89 -8.45 4.92
CA GLY A 339 -16.53 -7.21 5.60
C GLY A 339 -15.16 -7.29 6.24
N THR A 340 -14.59 -6.15 6.59
CA THR A 340 -13.34 -6.01 7.36
C THR A 340 -13.40 -6.83 8.66
N GLY A 341 -14.56 -6.86 9.32
CA GLY A 341 -14.79 -7.66 10.51
C GLY A 341 -14.56 -9.15 10.29
N GLU A 342 -15.16 -9.74 9.25
CA GLU A 342 -15.07 -11.17 8.96
C GLU A 342 -13.78 -11.56 8.23
N THR A 343 -13.22 -10.67 7.41
CA THR A 343 -11.99 -10.93 6.64
C THR A 343 -10.71 -10.66 7.45
N ILE A 344 -10.74 -9.73 8.42
CA ILE A 344 -9.54 -9.33 9.17
C ILE A 344 -9.68 -9.62 10.66
N ILE A 345 -10.72 -9.10 11.29
CA ILE A 345 -10.79 -9.05 12.75
C ILE A 345 -11.15 -10.41 13.37
N ALA A 346 -12.14 -11.11 12.81
CA ALA A 346 -12.58 -12.42 13.30
C ALA A 346 -11.49 -13.49 13.18
N PRO A 347 -10.77 -13.65 12.03
CA PRO A 347 -9.64 -14.57 11.92
C PRO A 347 -8.56 -14.31 12.98
N LEU A 348 -8.18 -13.05 13.19
CA LEU A 348 -7.19 -12.69 14.21
C LEU A 348 -7.67 -13.06 15.61
N TYR A 349 -8.92 -12.74 15.95
CA TYR A 349 -9.50 -13.12 17.25
C TYR A 349 -9.51 -14.64 17.46
N GLU A 350 -9.95 -15.41 16.46
CA GLU A 350 -10.03 -16.87 16.52
C GLU A 350 -8.63 -17.49 16.73
N VAL A 351 -7.64 -17.06 15.96
CA VAL A 351 -6.26 -17.53 16.11
C VAL A 351 -5.70 -17.18 17.48
N LEU A 352 -5.85 -15.92 17.93
CA LEU A 352 -5.33 -15.47 19.22
C LEU A 352 -5.97 -16.23 20.39
N ARG A 353 -7.28 -16.47 20.33
CA ARG A 353 -8.00 -17.27 21.33
C ARG A 353 -7.50 -18.71 21.34
N LYS A 354 -7.32 -19.34 20.17
CA LYS A 354 -6.77 -20.70 20.03
C LYS A 354 -5.34 -20.80 20.59
N ARG A 355 -4.55 -19.72 20.44
CA ARG A 355 -3.20 -19.59 21.01
C ARG A 355 -3.23 -19.39 22.54
N GLY A 356 -4.35 -18.99 23.12
CA GLY A 356 -4.49 -18.83 24.58
C GLY A 356 -4.38 -17.38 25.07
N VAL A 357 -4.46 -16.39 24.17
CA VAL A 357 -4.62 -14.99 24.55
C VAL A 357 -5.97 -14.80 25.24
N LYS A 358 -5.96 -14.14 26.39
CA LYS A 358 -7.17 -13.83 27.16
C LYS A 358 -7.79 -12.53 26.66
N PHE A 359 -9.11 -12.49 26.56
CA PHE A 359 -9.86 -11.30 26.16
C PHE A 359 -10.80 -10.91 27.30
N GLU A 360 -10.63 -9.70 27.80
CA GLU A 360 -11.44 -9.10 28.85
C GLU A 360 -12.29 -7.97 28.24
N PHE A 361 -13.51 -8.31 27.83
CA PHE A 361 -14.45 -7.35 27.26
C PHE A 361 -15.08 -6.47 28.33
N PHE A 362 -15.69 -5.36 27.92
CA PHE A 362 -16.34 -4.39 28.81
C PHE A 362 -15.41 -3.73 29.83
N HIS A 363 -14.10 -3.67 29.56
CA HIS A 363 -13.12 -3.02 30.42
C HIS A 363 -12.64 -1.71 29.79
N LYS A 364 -13.05 -0.58 30.37
CA LYS A 364 -12.62 0.75 29.93
C LYS A 364 -11.49 1.24 30.81
N VAL A 365 -10.36 1.64 30.21
CA VAL A 365 -9.29 2.33 30.95
C VAL A 365 -9.81 3.70 31.38
N GLU A 366 -9.82 3.96 32.69
CA GLU A 366 -10.24 5.24 33.27
C GLU A 366 -9.05 6.13 33.62
N SER A 367 -7.96 5.52 34.12
CA SER A 367 -6.74 6.23 34.45
C SER A 367 -5.52 5.31 34.49
N LEU A 368 -4.34 5.92 34.33
CA LEU A 368 -3.05 5.28 34.52
C LEU A 368 -2.37 5.90 35.75
N SER A 369 -1.91 5.07 36.67
CA SER A 369 -1.05 5.49 37.77
C SER A 369 0.40 5.26 37.37
N LEU A 370 1.23 6.29 37.42
CA LEU A 370 2.66 6.17 37.11
C LEU A 370 3.46 5.75 38.35
N SER A 371 4.65 5.19 38.13
CA SER A 371 5.65 5.02 39.19
C SER A 371 6.04 6.37 39.81
N ALA A 372 6.60 6.35 41.01
CA ALA A 372 6.96 7.57 41.75
C ALA A 372 7.91 8.50 40.97
N ASP A 373 8.82 7.90 40.17
CA ASP A 373 9.76 8.59 39.27
C ASP A 373 9.16 8.94 37.90
N LYS A 374 7.91 8.54 37.63
CA LYS A 374 7.17 8.75 36.38
C LYS A 374 7.81 8.15 35.13
N THR A 375 8.68 7.16 35.28
CA THR A 375 9.33 6.48 34.14
C THR A 375 8.57 5.26 33.64
N SER A 376 7.57 4.79 34.39
CA SER A 376 6.78 3.61 34.03
C SER A 376 5.32 3.74 34.49
N VAL A 377 4.44 2.93 33.88
CA VAL A 377 3.05 2.76 34.36
C VAL A 377 3.07 1.76 35.51
N ALA A 378 2.68 2.20 36.71
CA ALA A 378 2.59 1.37 37.91
C ALA A 378 1.25 0.62 38.01
N ALA A 379 0.14 1.22 37.57
CA ALA A 379 -1.16 0.58 37.55
C ALA A 379 -2.07 1.11 36.42
N VAL A 380 -2.98 0.25 35.96
CA VAL A 380 -4.06 0.59 35.03
C VAL A 380 -5.38 0.39 35.77
N ASN A 381 -6.17 1.46 35.89
CA ASN A 381 -7.48 1.39 36.54
C ASN A 381 -8.58 1.22 35.48
N PHE A 382 -9.39 0.18 35.64
CA PHE A 382 -10.47 -0.15 34.73
C PHE A 382 -11.83 0.09 35.37
N GLY A 383 -12.73 0.71 34.60
CA GLY A 383 -14.17 0.66 34.85
C GLY A 383 -14.78 -0.51 34.07
N VAL A 384 -15.48 -1.42 34.77
CA VAL A 384 -16.20 -2.54 34.16
C VAL A 384 -17.58 -2.05 33.70
N GLN A 385 -17.82 -2.07 32.38
CA GLN A 385 -19.02 -1.54 31.74
C GLN A 385 -20.21 -2.52 31.81
N ALA A 386 -19.93 -3.82 31.88
CA ALA A 386 -20.89 -4.91 32.02
C ALA A 386 -20.17 -6.18 32.51
N THR A 387 -20.89 -7.08 33.18
CA THR A 387 -20.38 -8.38 33.67
C THR A 387 -21.11 -9.55 33.04
#